data_AF-A3NPP4-F1
#
_entry.id   AF-A3NPP4-F1
#
_cell.length_a   1.000
_cell.length_b   1.000
_cell.length_c   1.000
_cell.angle_alpha   90.00
_cell.angle_beta   90.00
_cell.angle_gamma   90.00
#
_symmetry.space_group_name_H-M   'P 1'
#
loop_
_entity.id
_entity.type
_entity.pdbx_description
1 polymer ?
#
loop_
_entity_poly.entity_id
_entity_poly.type
_entity_poly.pdbx_seq_one_letter_code
_entity_poly.pdbx_strand_id
1 'polypeptide(L)'
;MTELNSTPEADGIDEPAFADTAMSAAAAGNAAGAAPQEEMAMDDWAAALAEQNQQPIETGATGAGVFRPLSKATASSTHNDIDLILDIPVKMTVELGRTKIAIRNLLQLAQGSVVELDGLAGEPMDVLVNGCLIAQGEVVVVNDKFGIRLTDIITPSERIRKLNR
;
A
#
# COMPACT_ATOMS: atom_id res chain seq x y z
N MET A 1 14.48 -68.64 20.49
CA MET A 1 14.04 -67.99 21.75
C MET A 1 14.41 -66.52 21.61
N THR A 2 13.55 -65.52 21.46
CA THR A 2 12.09 -65.31 21.44
C THR A 2 11.98 -63.84 20.96
N GLU A 3 11.54 -63.57 19.73
CA GLU A 3 10.20 -63.03 19.37
C GLU A 3 9.74 -61.75 20.11
N LEU A 4 9.37 -60.75 19.27
CA LEU A 4 8.24 -59.80 19.38
C LEU A 4 8.28 -58.67 20.44
N ASN A 5 8.22 -57.42 19.99
CA ASN A 5 6.92 -56.74 19.81
C ASN A 5 7.06 -55.33 19.22
N SER A 6 6.38 -55.13 18.09
CA SER A 6 6.06 -53.84 17.49
C SER A 6 4.79 -53.25 18.13
N THR A 7 4.67 -51.92 18.20
CA THR A 7 3.41 -51.23 18.48
C THR A 7 3.41 -49.86 17.76
N PRO A 8 2.23 -49.30 17.40
CA PRO A 8 1.92 -48.86 16.02
C PRO A 8 1.47 -47.38 15.91
N GLU A 9 1.03 -47.03 14.69
CA GLU A 9 0.46 -45.79 14.14
C GLU A 9 -0.67 -45.08 14.94
N ALA A 10 -0.81 -43.76 14.71
CA ALA A 10 -2.05 -42.97 14.47
C ALA A 10 -1.68 -41.46 14.58
N ASP A 11 -1.76 -40.59 13.57
CA ASP A 11 -2.85 -40.16 12.69
C ASP A 11 -3.93 -39.30 13.39
N GLY A 12 -4.27 -38.16 12.75
CA GLY A 12 -5.47 -37.35 13.01
C GLY A 12 -5.44 -36.35 14.18
N ILE A 13 -5.31 -35.04 13.88
CA ILE A 13 -5.96 -34.00 14.69
C ILE A 13 -6.87 -33.18 13.78
N ASP A 14 -8.16 -33.38 14.04
CA ASP A 14 -9.38 -32.81 13.45
C ASP A 14 -9.49 -31.28 13.50
N GLU A 15 -10.13 -30.72 12.46
CA GLU A 15 -10.71 -29.38 12.42
C GLU A 15 -11.98 -29.30 13.28
N PRO A 16 -12.27 -28.16 13.96
CA PRO A 16 -13.56 -28.00 14.59
C PRO A 16 -14.63 -27.47 13.62
N ALA A 17 -15.71 -28.23 13.55
CA ALA A 17 -16.96 -28.00 12.84
C ALA A 17 -17.71 -26.73 13.29
N PHE A 18 -18.21 -25.96 12.30
CA PHE A 18 -19.25 -24.95 12.50
C PHE A 18 -20.62 -25.63 12.40
N ALA A 19 -21.34 -25.68 13.52
CA ALA A 19 -22.68 -26.22 13.61
C ALA A 19 -23.72 -25.22 13.08
N ASP A 20 -24.48 -25.68 12.10
CA ASP A 20 -25.77 -25.18 11.66
C ASP A 20 -26.83 -25.48 12.75
N THR A 21 -27.75 -24.55 13.01
CA THR A 21 -28.95 -24.81 13.83
C THR A 21 -30.11 -23.95 13.34
N ALA A 22 -31.09 -24.65 12.80
CA ALA A 22 -32.34 -24.13 12.28
C ALA A 22 -33.45 -24.05 13.36
N MET A 23 -34.38 -23.12 13.10
CA MET A 23 -35.84 -23.27 13.24
C MET A 23 -36.51 -23.13 14.62
N SER A 24 -37.40 -22.12 14.72
CA SER A 24 -38.68 -22.24 15.44
C SER A 24 -39.71 -21.25 14.89
N ALA A 25 -40.93 -21.76 14.67
CA ALA A 25 -42.07 -21.11 14.05
C ALA A 25 -43.19 -20.87 15.08
N ALA A 26 -44.04 -19.84 14.87
CA ALA A 26 -45.43 -19.83 15.34
C ALA A 26 -46.26 -18.75 14.62
N ALA A 27 -47.47 -19.12 14.24
CA ALA A 27 -48.43 -18.38 13.41
C ALA A 27 -49.68 -17.94 14.19
N ALA A 28 -50.32 -16.85 13.74
CA ALA A 28 -51.75 -16.49 13.83
C ALA A 28 -51.90 -15.07 13.23
N GLY A 29 -52.90 -14.62 12.47
CA GLY A 29 -54.16 -15.18 12.00
C GLY A 29 -55.09 -14.01 11.57
N ASN A 30 -55.57 -14.07 10.32
CA ASN A 30 -56.88 -13.62 9.79
C ASN A 30 -57.30 -12.14 9.52
N ALA A 31 -58.00 -12.01 8.38
CA ALA A 31 -59.18 -11.17 8.03
C ALA A 31 -59.03 -9.76 7.38
N ALA A 32 -59.20 -9.77 6.05
CA ALA A 32 -60.02 -8.94 5.15
C ALA A 32 -60.60 -7.57 5.60
N GLY A 33 -60.40 -6.55 4.74
CA GLY A 33 -61.21 -5.32 4.70
C GLY A 33 -60.81 -4.34 3.58
N ALA A 34 -61.73 -4.16 2.62
CA ALA A 34 -61.97 -3.12 1.60
C ALA A 34 -60.97 -1.96 1.29
N ALA A 35 -60.88 -1.67 -0.02
CA ALA A 35 -60.14 -0.64 -0.80
C ALA A 35 -60.54 0.85 -0.54
N PRO A 36 -60.11 1.84 -1.38
CA PRO A 36 -58.76 2.28 -1.81
C PRO A 36 -58.54 3.79 -1.59
N GLN A 37 -57.30 4.31 -1.56
CA GLN A 37 -57.02 5.74 -1.77
C GLN A 37 -55.52 5.99 -1.95
N GLU A 38 -55.02 5.93 -3.19
CA GLU A 38 -53.64 6.31 -3.51
C GLU A 38 -53.45 6.52 -5.04
N GLU A 39 -54.38 7.24 -5.67
CA GLU A 39 -54.28 7.61 -7.11
C GLU A 39 -54.12 9.12 -7.35
N MET A 40 -54.06 9.95 -6.31
CA MET A 40 -54.04 11.43 -6.45
C MET A 40 -52.66 12.11 -6.30
N ALA A 41 -51.56 11.36 -6.22
CA ALA A 41 -50.22 11.94 -6.01
C ALA A 41 -49.25 11.79 -7.20
N MET A 42 -49.66 11.16 -8.31
CA MET A 42 -48.81 10.97 -9.50
C MET A 42 -49.07 11.98 -10.63
N ASP A 43 -50.23 12.65 -10.65
CA ASP A 43 -50.56 13.63 -11.70
C ASP A 43 -49.87 15.00 -11.49
N ASP A 44 -49.64 15.39 -10.24
CA ASP A 44 -49.05 16.70 -9.89
C ASP A 44 -47.53 16.77 -10.16
N TRP A 45 -46.86 15.61 -10.17
CA TRP A 45 -45.44 15.50 -10.53
C TRP A 45 -45.22 15.45 -12.04
N ALA A 46 -46.17 14.88 -12.80
CA ALA A 46 -46.08 14.79 -14.25
C ALA A 46 -46.30 16.14 -14.94
N ALA A 47 -47.19 16.99 -14.40
CA ALA A 47 -47.42 18.35 -14.91
C ALA A 47 -46.19 19.26 -14.76
N ALA A 48 -45.45 19.15 -13.65
CA ALA A 48 -44.27 19.98 -13.39
C ALA A 48 -43.09 19.73 -14.37
N LEU A 49 -42.96 18.52 -14.93
CA LEU A 49 -41.93 18.23 -15.94
C LEU A 49 -42.31 18.75 -17.34
N ALA A 50 -43.60 18.83 -17.65
CA ALA A 50 -44.06 19.29 -18.96
C ALA A 50 -43.81 20.81 -19.16
N GLU A 51 -43.77 21.58 -18.07
CA GLU A 51 -43.61 23.03 -18.09
C GLU A 51 -42.14 23.50 -18.21
N GLN A 52 -41.17 22.60 -18.02
CA GLN A 52 -39.75 22.91 -18.18
C GLN A 52 -39.25 22.78 -19.63
N ASN A 53 -40.07 22.21 -20.53
CA ASN A 53 -39.68 21.96 -21.93
C ASN A 53 -40.19 23.01 -22.94
N GLN A 54 -40.76 24.12 -22.46
CA GLN A 54 -41.23 25.22 -23.30
C GLN A 54 -40.83 26.58 -22.72
N GLN A 55 -39.59 27.00 -22.99
CA GLN A 55 -39.28 28.42 -23.11
C GLN A 55 -38.49 28.69 -24.39
N PRO A 56 -38.93 29.65 -25.23
CA PRO A 56 -38.20 30.06 -26.42
C PRO A 56 -36.87 30.73 -26.05
N ILE A 57 -35.81 30.37 -26.77
CA ILE A 57 -34.50 31.02 -26.63
C ILE A 57 -34.54 32.34 -27.42
N GLU A 58 -34.79 33.45 -26.73
CA GLU A 58 -34.69 34.78 -27.33
C GLU A 58 -33.27 35.35 -27.11
N THR A 59 -32.57 35.54 -28.22
CA THR A 59 -31.28 36.24 -28.33
C THR A 59 -31.42 37.72 -27.96
N GLY A 60 -30.84 38.10 -26.82
CA GLY A 60 -30.70 39.50 -26.40
C GLY A 60 -29.42 39.68 -25.57
N ALA A 61 -28.42 40.32 -26.16
CA ALA A 61 -27.17 40.66 -25.52
C ALA A 61 -27.36 41.71 -24.42
N THR A 62 -26.87 41.44 -23.20
CA THR A 62 -26.17 42.41 -22.33
C THR A 62 -25.64 41.74 -21.06
N GLY A 63 -24.31 41.80 -20.88
CA GLY A 63 -23.69 42.02 -19.58
C GLY A 63 -23.75 40.91 -18.53
N ALA A 64 -22.97 39.84 -18.69
CA ALA A 64 -22.50 39.04 -17.55
C ALA A 64 -21.25 38.22 -17.92
N GLY A 65 -20.16 38.89 -18.30
CA GLY A 65 -18.83 38.28 -18.46
C GLY A 65 -18.16 37.90 -17.13
N VAL A 66 -18.91 37.45 -16.12
CA VAL A 66 -18.41 37.26 -14.73
C VAL A 66 -18.42 35.80 -14.28
N PHE A 67 -18.74 34.84 -15.14
CA PHE A 67 -18.50 33.43 -14.79
C PHE A 67 -17.91 32.70 -15.98
N ARG A 68 -16.57 32.62 -16.00
CA ARG A 68 -15.86 31.63 -16.78
C ARG A 68 -15.99 30.32 -15.99
N PRO A 69 -16.79 29.32 -16.43
CA PRO A 69 -16.82 28.05 -15.74
C PRO A 69 -15.39 27.52 -15.77
N LEU A 70 -14.82 27.26 -14.59
CA LEU A 70 -13.57 26.52 -14.46
C LEU A 70 -13.87 25.10 -14.94
N SER A 71 -13.90 24.95 -16.26
CA SER A 71 -13.96 23.69 -16.96
C SER A 71 -12.67 22.97 -16.62
N LYS A 72 -12.73 22.28 -15.47
CA LYS A 72 -11.88 21.19 -15.07
C LYS A 72 -10.47 21.35 -15.64
N ALA A 73 -9.77 22.39 -15.18
CA ALA A 73 -8.33 22.47 -15.33
C ALA A 73 -7.81 21.25 -14.58
N THR A 74 -7.55 20.22 -15.37
CA THR A 74 -7.09 18.91 -14.99
C THR A 74 -5.98 19.06 -13.98
N ALA A 75 -6.16 18.45 -12.81
CA ALA A 75 -5.12 18.23 -11.83
C ALA A 75 -3.98 17.46 -12.52
N SER A 76 -3.01 18.19 -13.06
CA SER A 76 -1.83 17.64 -13.73
C SER A 76 -0.60 18.54 -13.57
N SER A 77 -0.61 19.48 -12.62
CA SER A 77 0.55 20.32 -12.33
C SER A 77 1.55 19.66 -11.37
N THR A 78 1.15 18.63 -10.63
CA THR A 78 2.02 17.98 -9.63
C THR A 78 3.10 17.08 -10.25
N HIS A 79 2.90 16.62 -11.49
CA HIS A 79 3.84 15.70 -12.13
C HIS A 79 5.14 16.40 -12.56
N ASN A 80 5.05 17.64 -13.05
CA ASN A 80 6.21 18.36 -13.60
C ASN A 80 7.20 18.85 -12.52
N ASP A 81 6.75 19.06 -11.29
CA ASP A 81 7.63 19.52 -10.19
C ASP A 81 8.55 18.39 -9.69
N ILE A 82 8.11 17.14 -9.80
CA ILE A 82 8.91 15.97 -9.40
C ILE A 82 10.04 15.73 -10.40
N ASP A 83 9.80 15.93 -11.70
CA ASP A 83 10.78 15.71 -12.75
C ASP A 83 12.05 16.57 -12.58
N LEU A 84 11.91 17.78 -12.01
CA LEU A 84 13.05 18.66 -11.69
C LEU A 84 13.92 18.14 -10.53
N ILE A 85 13.37 17.31 -9.63
CA ILE A 85 14.06 16.80 -8.44
C ILE A 85 14.80 15.48 -8.74
N LEU A 86 14.42 14.77 -9.81
CA LEU A 86 14.97 13.45 -10.15
C LEU A 86 16.48 13.46 -10.41
N ASP A 87 17.03 14.59 -10.87
CA ASP A 87 18.44 14.71 -11.25
C ASP A 87 19.38 15.09 -10.10
N ILE A 88 18.86 15.21 -8.87
CA ILE A 88 19.69 15.59 -7.71
C ILE A 88 20.60 14.41 -7.34
N PRO A 89 21.94 14.60 -7.34
CA PRO A 89 22.86 13.53 -6.94
C PRO A 89 22.73 13.24 -5.45
N VAL A 90 22.64 11.96 -5.08
CA VAL A 90 22.55 11.53 -3.69
C VAL A 90 23.70 10.58 -3.33
N LYS A 91 24.23 10.72 -2.11
CA LYS A 91 25.26 9.83 -1.59
C LYS A 91 24.63 8.51 -1.12
N MET A 92 25.00 7.43 -1.81
CA MET A 92 24.70 6.07 -1.39
C MET A 92 25.94 5.47 -0.72
N THR A 93 25.74 4.84 0.44
CA THR A 93 26.77 4.15 1.22
C THR A 93 26.36 2.69 1.33
N VAL A 94 27.32 1.80 1.16
CA VAL A 94 27.09 0.37 1.37
C VAL A 94 27.99 -0.07 2.48
N GLU A 95 27.41 -0.76 3.45
CA GLU A 95 28.10 -1.15 4.66
C GLU A 95 28.31 -2.66 4.69
N LEU A 96 29.57 -3.08 4.86
CA LEU A 96 29.91 -4.48 5.10
C LEU A 96 29.40 -4.96 6.45
N GLY A 97 29.42 -4.07 7.43
CA GLY A 97 28.96 -4.35 8.77
C GLY A 97 29.34 -3.22 9.72
N ARG A 98 28.73 -3.24 10.90
CA ARG A 98 29.02 -2.34 12.01
C ARG A 98 29.57 -3.17 13.17
N THR A 99 30.23 -2.52 14.11
CA THR A 99 30.56 -3.12 15.41
C THR A 99 30.74 -2.02 16.43
N LYS A 100 30.59 -2.36 17.72
CA LYS A 100 30.85 -1.46 18.84
C LYS A 100 32.05 -1.97 19.61
N ILE A 101 33.10 -1.16 19.67
CA ILE A 101 34.31 -1.46 20.44
C ILE A 101 34.54 -0.40 21.51
N ALA A 102 35.16 -0.78 22.63
CA ALA A 102 35.55 0.17 23.67
C ALA A 102 36.62 1.13 23.15
N ILE A 103 36.60 2.40 23.60
CA ILE A 103 37.58 3.43 23.20
C ILE A 103 39.02 2.95 23.44
N ARG A 104 39.26 2.20 24.53
CA ARG A 104 40.56 1.59 24.82
C ARG A 104 41.05 0.69 23.68
N ASN A 105 40.17 -0.14 23.13
CA ASN A 105 40.52 -1.09 22.08
C ASN A 105 40.73 -0.36 20.74
N LEU A 106 39.91 0.67 20.45
CA LEU A 106 40.07 1.53 19.26
C LEU A 106 41.46 2.19 19.23
N LEU A 107 41.93 2.72 20.37
CA LEU A 107 43.25 3.36 20.48
C LEU A 107 44.43 2.38 20.39
N GLN A 108 44.19 1.07 20.57
CA GLN A 108 45.20 0.02 20.45
C GLN A 108 45.29 -0.59 19.04
N LEU A 109 44.37 -0.22 18.13
CA LEU A 109 44.40 -0.73 16.76
C LEU A 109 45.67 -0.27 16.06
N ALA A 110 46.35 -1.22 15.42
CA ALA A 110 47.55 -0.99 14.64
C ALA A 110 47.39 -1.62 13.26
N GLN A 111 48.36 -1.38 12.38
CA GLN A 111 48.41 -2.06 11.10
C GLN A 111 48.41 -3.57 11.30
N GLY A 112 47.46 -4.26 10.66
CA GLY A 112 47.29 -5.71 10.80
C GLY A 112 46.31 -6.15 11.89
N SER A 113 45.73 -5.24 12.68
CA SER A 113 44.62 -5.57 13.57
C SER A 113 43.39 -5.98 12.77
N VAL A 114 42.76 -7.09 13.17
CA VAL A 114 41.50 -7.59 12.58
C VAL A 114 40.37 -7.24 13.55
N VAL A 115 39.30 -6.64 13.04
CA VAL A 115 38.12 -6.27 13.82
C VAL A 115 36.92 -7.05 13.28
N GLU A 116 36.26 -7.76 14.17
CA GLU A 116 35.04 -8.51 13.85
C GLU A 116 33.86 -7.54 13.70
N LEU A 117 33.04 -7.77 12.66
CA LEU A 117 31.83 -7.00 12.38
C LEU A 117 30.59 -7.83 12.72
N ASP A 118 29.47 -7.16 12.98
CA ASP A 118 28.21 -7.79 13.37
C ASP A 118 27.53 -8.56 12.21
N GLY A 119 27.90 -8.29 10.95
CA GLY A 119 27.33 -8.94 9.77
C GLY A 119 27.89 -10.34 9.53
N LEU A 120 27.02 -11.31 9.26
CA LEU A 120 27.45 -12.69 8.97
C LEU A 120 27.98 -12.79 7.53
N ALA A 121 28.99 -13.66 7.35
CA ALA A 121 29.53 -13.92 6.03
C ALA A 121 28.46 -14.57 5.14
N GLY A 122 28.22 -13.96 3.97
CA GLY A 122 27.24 -14.44 2.99
C GLY A 122 25.84 -13.81 3.14
N GLU A 123 25.60 -13.01 4.17
CA GLU A 123 24.39 -12.18 4.24
C GLU A 123 24.46 -11.00 3.25
N PRO A 124 23.31 -10.55 2.72
CA PRO A 124 23.28 -9.37 1.88
C PRO A 124 23.66 -8.14 2.72
N MET A 125 24.44 -7.24 2.13
CA MET A 125 24.91 -6.01 2.72
C MET A 125 23.82 -4.93 2.69
N ASP A 126 23.85 -4.08 3.72
CA ASP A 126 22.95 -2.95 3.82
C ASP A 126 23.36 -1.82 2.88
N VAL A 127 22.39 -1.32 2.12
CA VAL A 127 22.54 -0.16 1.23
C VAL A 127 21.77 1.01 1.82
N LEU A 128 22.51 2.04 2.19
CA LEU A 128 21.97 3.23 2.83
C LEU A 128 22.08 4.44 1.92
N VAL A 129 21.09 5.31 2.00
CA VAL A 129 21.13 6.63 1.36
C VAL A 129 20.81 7.66 2.43
N ASN A 130 21.68 8.67 2.57
CA ASN A 130 21.63 9.65 3.66
C ASN A 130 21.51 9.00 5.07
N GLY A 131 22.10 7.81 5.25
CA GLY A 131 22.05 7.08 6.52
C GLY A 131 20.75 6.30 6.76
N CYS A 132 19.82 6.27 5.81
CA CYS A 132 18.62 5.42 5.88
C CYS A 132 18.78 4.17 5.01
N LEU A 133 18.46 3.00 5.57
CA LEU A 133 18.41 1.74 4.84
C LEU A 133 17.32 1.80 3.76
N ILE A 134 17.71 1.59 2.50
CA ILE A 134 16.80 1.59 1.35
C ILE A 134 16.73 0.25 0.63
N ALA A 135 17.77 -0.56 0.74
CA ALA A 135 17.91 -1.80 0.02
C ALA A 135 18.93 -2.71 0.71
N GLN A 136 18.90 -3.97 0.33
CA GLN A 136 19.93 -4.95 0.63
C GLN A 136 20.49 -5.50 -0.68
N GLY A 137 21.76 -5.89 -0.67
CA GLY A 137 22.40 -6.42 -1.86
C GLY A 137 23.69 -7.15 -1.60
N GLU A 138 24.09 -7.95 -2.57
CA GLU A 138 25.33 -8.74 -2.51
C GLU A 138 26.43 -8.09 -3.35
N VAL A 139 27.69 -8.24 -2.92
CA VAL A 139 28.84 -7.74 -3.67
C VAL A 139 29.07 -8.61 -4.89
N VAL A 140 29.22 -7.96 -6.03
CA VAL A 140 29.62 -8.57 -7.28
C VAL A 140 30.87 -7.86 -7.80
N VAL A 141 31.68 -8.54 -8.59
CA VAL A 141 32.80 -7.90 -9.30
C VAL A 141 32.44 -7.78 -10.76
N VAL A 142 32.51 -6.57 -11.30
CA VAL A 142 32.22 -6.26 -12.71
C VAL A 142 33.38 -5.44 -13.26
N ASN A 143 34.07 -5.97 -14.27
CA ASN A 143 35.23 -5.30 -14.91
C ASN A 143 36.30 -4.86 -13.88
N ASP A 144 36.70 -5.78 -13.00
CA ASP A 144 37.67 -5.54 -11.92
C ASP A 144 37.27 -4.44 -10.91
N LYS A 145 36.00 -4.03 -10.93
CA LYS A 145 35.42 -3.08 -9.97
C LYS A 145 34.41 -3.78 -9.09
N PHE A 146 34.34 -3.37 -7.83
CA PHE A 146 33.25 -3.77 -6.96
C PHE A 146 31.95 -3.13 -7.43
N GLY A 147 30.91 -3.94 -7.52
CA GLY A 147 29.53 -3.56 -7.76
C GLY A 147 28.63 -4.23 -6.74
N ILE A 148 27.35 -3.85 -6.72
CA ILE A 148 26.37 -4.40 -5.79
C ILE A 148 25.13 -4.77 -6.58
N ARG A 149 24.70 -6.01 -6.42
CA ARG A 149 23.44 -6.51 -6.95
C ARG A 149 22.40 -6.39 -5.84
N LEU A 150 21.38 -5.57 -6.07
CA LEU A 150 20.28 -5.40 -5.12
C LEU A 150 19.44 -6.67 -5.10
N THR A 151 19.26 -7.23 -3.90
CA THR A 151 18.44 -8.41 -3.64
C THR A 151 17.05 -8.02 -3.19
N ASP A 152 16.95 -7.00 -2.34
CA ASP A 152 15.70 -6.44 -1.85
C ASP A 152 15.76 -4.91 -1.85
N ILE A 153 14.65 -4.23 -2.17
CA ILE A 153 14.59 -2.76 -2.25
C ILE A 153 13.18 -2.25 -1.96
N ILE A 154 13.11 -1.18 -1.17
CA ILE A 154 11.84 -0.52 -0.84
C ILE A 154 11.22 0.18 -2.06
N THR A 155 9.92 0.44 -1.97
CA THR A 155 9.16 1.06 -3.08
C THR A 155 9.70 2.46 -3.42
N PRO A 156 9.58 2.91 -4.70
CA PRO A 156 10.01 4.26 -5.09
C PRO A 156 9.41 5.38 -4.22
N SER A 157 8.13 5.26 -3.87
CA SER A 157 7.42 6.24 -3.03
C SER A 157 7.99 6.31 -1.62
N GLU A 158 8.42 5.18 -1.05
CA GLU A 158 9.07 5.16 0.27
C GLU A 158 10.47 5.74 0.22
N ARG A 159 11.23 5.50 -0.86
CA ARG A 159 12.56 6.12 -1.04
C ARG A 159 12.49 7.64 -0.98
N ILE A 160 11.56 8.25 -1.72
CA ILE A 160 11.36 9.71 -1.73
C ILE A 160 11.04 10.22 -0.32
N ARG A 161 10.20 9.50 0.43
CA ARG A 161 9.87 9.85 1.82
C ARG A 161 11.08 9.74 2.76
N LYS A 162 11.94 8.74 2.58
CA LYS A 162 13.15 8.54 3.39
C LYS A 162 14.25 9.56 3.09
N LEU A 163 14.30 10.09 1.86
CA LEU A 163 15.25 11.13 1.46
C LEU A 163 14.93 12.51 2.06
N ASN A 164 13.65 12.78 2.34
CA ASN A 164 13.18 14.07 2.84
C ASN A 164 13.18 14.18 4.38
N ARG A 165 13.67 13.17 5.10
CA ARG A 165 13.74 13.17 6.58
C ARG A 165 15.16 13.46 7.03
#